data_AF-A0A376MR83-F1
#
_entry.id   AF-A0A376MR83-F1
#
_cell.length_a   1.000
_cell.length_b   1.000
_cell.length_c   1.000
_cell.angle_alpha   90.00
_cell.angle_beta   90.00
_cell.angle_gamma   90.00
#
_symmetry.space_group_name_H-M   'P 1'
#
loop_
_entity.id
_entity.type
_entity.pdbx_description
1 polymer ?
#
loop_
_entity_poly.entity_id
_entity_poly.type
_entity_poly.pdbx_seq_one_letter_code
_entity_poly.pdbx_strand_id
1 'polypeptide(L)'
;MAGNDREPIGRKGKPTRPVKQKVSRRRYEDDDDYDDYDDYEDEEPMPRKGKGKGKGRKPRGKRGWLWLLLKLAIVFAVLIAIYGIYLDQKIRSRIDGKVWQLPAAVYGRMVNLEPDMTISKNEMVKLLEATQYRQVSKMTRPGEFTVQANSIEMIRRPFDFPDSKEGQVRARLTFDGDHLATIVNMENNRQFGFFRLDPRLITMISSPNGEQRLFCAAQWFP
;
A
#
# COMPACT_ATOMS: atom_id res chain seq x y z
N MET A 1 -5.17 24.75 45.34
CA MET A 1 -6.54 24.19 45.35
C MET A 1 -6.66 23.36 44.08
N ALA A 2 -6.54 22.03 44.15
CA ALA A 2 -7.60 21.06 44.48
C ALA A 2 -8.81 21.24 43.53
N GLY A 3 -9.32 20.23 42.80
CA GLY A 3 -9.31 18.81 43.14
C GLY A 3 -9.34 17.87 41.93
N ASN A 4 -8.94 16.65 42.25
CA ASN A 4 -9.32 15.41 41.57
C ASN A 4 -10.84 15.26 41.59
N ASP A 5 -11.43 14.76 40.50
CA ASP A 5 -12.66 13.98 40.56
C ASP A 5 -12.55 12.82 39.56
N ARG A 6 -12.03 11.70 40.09
CA ARG A 6 -12.34 10.35 39.60
C ARG A 6 -13.71 10.01 40.16
N GLU A 7 -14.60 9.41 39.37
CA GLU A 7 -15.61 8.47 39.86
C GLU A 7 -16.22 7.66 38.69
N PRO A 8 -16.92 6.53 38.96
CA PRO A 8 -16.65 5.25 38.30
C PRO A 8 -17.84 4.74 37.48
N ILE A 9 -17.62 3.74 36.62
CA ILE A 9 -18.75 2.98 36.06
C ILE A 9 -18.42 1.49 36.08
N GLY A 10 -18.98 0.84 37.09
CA GLY A 10 -19.06 -0.60 37.20
C GLY A 10 -20.17 -1.20 36.34
N ARG A 11 -19.93 -2.47 36.02
CA ARG A 11 -20.85 -3.61 36.22
C ARG A 11 -22.14 -3.69 35.37
N LYS A 12 -22.06 -4.64 34.43
CA LYS A 12 -23.06 -5.65 34.00
C LYS A 12 -24.47 -5.21 33.61
N GLY A 13 -24.82 -5.51 32.36
CA GLY A 13 -26.20 -5.78 31.91
C GLY A 13 -26.19 -6.63 30.65
N LYS A 14 -26.66 -7.88 30.74
CA LYS A 14 -26.95 -8.74 29.58
C LYS A 14 -28.15 -8.16 28.82
N PRO A 15 -28.17 -8.14 27.47
CA PRO A 15 -29.41 -7.93 26.75
C PRO A 15 -30.25 -9.22 26.70
N THR A 16 -31.53 -9.00 26.96
CA THR A 16 -32.68 -9.90 26.98
C THR A 16 -33.08 -10.40 25.59
N ARG A 17 -33.54 -11.67 25.56
CA ARG A 17 -34.16 -12.35 24.40
C ARG A 17 -35.51 -11.71 24.00
N PRO A 18 -35.84 -11.67 22.70
CA PRO A 18 -37.23 -11.70 22.25
C PRO A 18 -37.70 -13.10 21.86
N VAL A 19 -39.03 -13.20 21.77
CA VAL A 19 -39.92 -14.34 21.95
C VAL A 19 -40.18 -15.15 20.67
N LYS A 20 -40.50 -16.43 20.87
CA LYS A 20 -40.88 -17.50 19.91
C LYS A 20 -41.88 -17.10 18.82
N GLN A 21 -41.64 -17.63 17.62
CA GLN A 21 -42.69 -17.96 16.65
C GLN A 21 -42.54 -19.42 16.19
N LYS A 22 -43.62 -20.20 16.36
CA LYS A 22 -43.77 -21.62 16.03
C LYS A 22 -43.99 -21.79 14.52
N VAL A 23 -43.24 -22.69 13.88
CA VAL A 23 -43.67 -23.38 12.66
C VAL A 23 -43.29 -24.86 12.76
N SER A 24 -44.19 -25.72 12.33
CA SER A 24 -44.31 -27.14 12.64
C SER A 24 -43.76 -28.09 11.57
N ARG A 25 -43.28 -29.25 12.06
CA ARG A 25 -43.21 -30.59 11.43
C ARG A 25 -42.19 -30.81 10.30
N ARG A 26 -41.23 -31.74 10.52
CA ARG A 26 -41.29 -33.15 10.07
C ARG A 26 -39.93 -33.88 10.22
N ARG A 27 -39.90 -34.86 11.15
CA ARG A 27 -39.37 -36.26 11.04
C ARG A 27 -37.86 -36.59 11.13
N TYR A 28 -37.65 -37.73 11.81
CA TYR A 28 -36.48 -38.62 12.04
C TYR A 28 -35.59 -38.20 13.24
N GLU A 29 -35.60 -38.91 14.38
CA GLU A 29 -34.95 -40.24 14.68
C GLU A 29 -33.47 -40.19 14.26
N ASP A 30 -32.45 -40.46 15.06
CA ASP A 30 -32.23 -41.09 16.37
C ASP A 30 -30.81 -40.61 16.78
N ASP A 31 -30.56 -40.28 18.05
CA ASP A 31 -29.83 -41.13 19.00
C ASP A 31 -28.34 -41.38 18.63
N ASP A 32 -27.45 -40.76 19.43
CA ASP A 32 -26.46 -41.46 20.26
C ASP A 32 -25.11 -40.72 20.37
N ASP A 33 -24.95 -40.15 21.56
CA ASP A 33 -23.68 -39.87 22.24
C ASP A 33 -23.13 -41.23 22.69
N TYR A 34 -21.91 -41.58 22.29
CA TYR A 34 -21.17 -42.71 22.85
C TYR A 34 -19.90 -42.16 23.47
N ASP A 35 -19.77 -42.34 24.77
CA ASP A 35 -18.61 -42.85 25.49
C ASP A 35 -19.24 -43.41 26.80
N ASP A 36 -18.96 -44.60 27.29
CA ASP A 36 -17.66 -45.02 27.78
C ASP A 36 -17.78 -46.43 28.42
N TYR A 37 -16.64 -47.10 28.51
CA TYR A 37 -16.27 -48.33 29.24
C TYR A 37 -16.68 -49.72 28.74
N ASP A 38 -15.63 -50.40 28.26
CA ASP A 38 -15.35 -51.83 28.34
C ASP A 38 -15.55 -52.39 29.75
N ASP A 39 -16.17 -53.56 29.87
CA ASP A 39 -15.79 -54.55 30.88
C ASP A 39 -16.08 -55.98 30.38
N TYR A 40 -15.13 -56.87 30.66
CA TYR A 40 -15.10 -58.27 30.24
C TYR A 40 -15.87 -59.11 31.27
N GLU A 41 -16.59 -60.17 30.84
CA GLU A 41 -16.43 -61.50 31.43
C GLU A 41 -17.24 -62.57 30.68
N ASP A 42 -16.67 -63.78 30.72
CA ASP A 42 -17.01 -65.03 30.06
C ASP A 42 -18.40 -65.59 30.40
N GLU A 43 -19.01 -66.31 29.43
CA GLU A 43 -19.48 -67.72 29.60
C GLU A 43 -20.14 -68.24 28.31
N GLU A 44 -19.59 -69.33 27.76
CA GLU A 44 -20.19 -70.21 26.73
C GLU A 44 -21.27 -71.15 27.34
N PRO A 45 -21.97 -72.04 26.59
CA PRO A 45 -22.38 -72.07 25.17
C PRO A 45 -23.89 -72.42 25.01
N MET A 46 -24.44 -72.34 23.79
CA MET A 46 -25.17 -73.46 23.11
C MET A 46 -25.81 -73.04 21.76
N PRO A 47 -25.96 -73.98 20.80
CA PRO A 47 -25.88 -73.67 19.38
C PRO A 47 -27.24 -73.71 18.67
N ARG A 48 -27.43 -72.85 17.65
CA ARG A 48 -28.38 -73.12 16.56
C ARG A 48 -27.76 -72.85 15.18
N LYS A 49 -27.32 -73.97 14.62
CA LYS A 49 -27.05 -74.34 13.23
C LYS A 49 -27.81 -73.52 12.18
N GLY A 50 -27.04 -72.81 11.34
CA GLY A 50 -27.46 -72.27 10.05
C GLY A 50 -26.27 -72.19 9.09
N LYS A 51 -26.10 -73.22 8.25
CA LYS A 51 -25.04 -73.32 7.24
C LYS A 51 -25.21 -72.24 6.17
N GLY A 52 -24.12 -71.52 5.84
CA GLY A 52 -24.07 -70.62 4.69
C GLY A 52 -22.68 -70.05 4.39
N LYS A 53 -21.83 -70.85 3.74
CA LYS A 53 -20.68 -70.54 2.87
C LYS A 53 -20.07 -69.11 2.88
N GLY A 54 -18.73 -69.07 3.08
CA GLY A 54 -17.83 -68.40 2.12
C GLY A 54 -17.24 -67.05 2.54
N LYS A 55 -16.01 -67.09 3.05
CA LYS A 55 -15.10 -65.97 3.34
C LYS A 55 -14.84 -65.06 2.12
N GLY A 56 -14.68 -63.76 2.35
CA GLY A 56 -14.04 -62.85 1.40
C GLY A 56 -14.13 -61.36 1.74
N ARG A 57 -13.32 -60.91 2.71
CA ARG A 57 -13.15 -59.53 3.20
C ARG A 57 -13.35 -58.42 2.14
N LYS A 58 -14.34 -57.55 2.35
CA LYS A 58 -14.33 -56.19 1.76
C LYS A 58 -13.11 -55.44 2.33
N PRO A 59 -12.26 -54.79 1.52
CA PRO A 59 -11.10 -54.09 2.06
C PRO A 59 -11.56 -52.81 2.77
N ARG A 60 -11.84 -52.89 4.08
CA ARG A 60 -12.02 -51.73 4.98
C ARG A 60 -10.67 -51.08 5.31
N GLY A 61 -9.79 -50.91 4.33
CA GLY A 61 -8.36 -50.61 4.56
C GLY A 61 -7.86 -49.25 4.07
N LYS A 62 -8.71 -48.36 3.52
CA LYS A 62 -8.26 -47.08 2.94
C LYS A 62 -8.76 -45.82 3.64
N ARG A 63 -9.83 -45.90 4.46
CA ARG A 63 -10.38 -44.73 5.18
C ARG A 63 -9.49 -44.29 6.35
N GLY A 64 -8.89 -45.23 7.10
CA GLY A 64 -7.99 -44.92 8.21
C GLY A 64 -6.68 -44.26 7.77
N TRP A 65 -6.09 -44.70 6.64
CA TRP A 65 -4.87 -44.11 6.11
C TRP A 65 -5.09 -42.70 5.52
N LEU A 66 -6.24 -42.48 4.85
CA LEU A 66 -6.65 -41.14 4.43
C LEU A 66 -6.86 -40.20 5.64
N TRP A 67 -7.39 -40.72 6.75
CA TRP A 67 -7.57 -39.95 7.98
C TRP A 67 -6.24 -39.64 8.68
N LEU A 68 -5.27 -40.57 8.61
CA LEU A 68 -3.90 -40.35 9.07
C LEU A 68 -3.16 -39.31 8.20
N LEU A 69 -3.30 -39.38 6.88
CA LEU A 69 -2.78 -38.37 5.95
C LEU A 69 -3.42 -37.01 6.18
N LEU A 70 -4.72 -36.95 6.47
CA LEU A 70 -5.41 -35.70 6.82
C LEU A 70 -4.87 -35.12 8.13
N LYS A 71 -4.67 -35.94 9.17
CA LYS A 71 -4.02 -35.51 10.41
C LYS A 71 -2.60 -34.99 10.17
N LEU A 72 -1.80 -35.68 9.36
CA LEU A 72 -0.45 -35.25 9.02
C LEU A 72 -0.45 -33.94 8.22
N ALA A 73 -1.38 -33.78 7.28
CA ALA A 73 -1.56 -32.56 6.51
C ALA A 73 -1.96 -31.39 7.41
N ILE A 74 -2.81 -31.61 8.42
CA ILE A 74 -3.16 -30.59 9.42
C ILE A 74 -1.93 -30.19 10.22
N VAL A 75 -1.12 -31.14 10.70
CA VAL A 75 0.13 -30.82 11.41
C VAL A 75 1.09 -30.02 10.54
N PHE A 76 1.25 -30.40 9.27
CA PHE A 76 2.09 -29.68 8.32
C PHE A 76 1.55 -28.27 8.03
N ALA A 77 0.23 -28.10 7.90
CA ALA A 77 -0.40 -26.80 7.73
C ALA A 77 -0.17 -25.90 8.96
N VAL A 78 -0.23 -26.45 10.17
CA VAL A 78 0.08 -25.71 11.41
C VAL A 78 1.55 -25.28 11.43
N LEU A 79 2.49 -26.15 11.06
CA LEU A 79 3.90 -25.79 10.96
C LEU A 79 4.16 -24.68 9.94
N ILE A 80 3.52 -24.74 8.76
CA ILE A 80 3.59 -23.67 7.75
C ILE A 80 3.01 -22.37 8.30
N ALA A 81 1.88 -22.42 9.01
CA ALA A 81 1.26 -21.23 9.58
C ALA A 81 2.16 -20.55 10.62
N ILE A 82 2.78 -21.32 11.52
CA ILE A 82 3.74 -20.81 12.50
C ILE A 82 4.96 -20.20 11.79
N TYR A 83 5.49 -20.88 10.77
CA TYR A 83 6.60 -20.36 9.97
C TYR A 83 6.21 -19.08 9.21
N GLY A 84 4.98 -18.99 8.73
CA GLY A 84 4.42 -17.79 8.11
C GLY A 84 4.38 -16.60 9.06
N ILE A 85 3.97 -16.81 10.32
CA ILE A 85 3.97 -15.77 11.36
C ILE A 85 5.41 -15.31 11.65
N TYR A 86 6.37 -16.24 11.72
CA TYR A 86 7.78 -15.89 11.91
C TYR A 86 8.34 -15.05 10.75
N LEU A 87 8.02 -15.43 9.51
CA LEU A 87 8.40 -14.66 8.33
C LEU A 87 7.74 -13.27 8.32
N ASP A 88 6.46 -13.19 8.67
CA ASP A 88 5.73 -11.92 8.78
C ASP A 88 6.38 -10.99 9.82
N GLN A 89 6.76 -11.50 10.99
CA GLN A 89 7.51 -10.71 11.97
C GLN A 89 8.84 -10.18 11.42
N LYS A 90 9.60 -11.02 10.70
CA LYS A 90 10.85 -10.61 10.07
C LYS A 90 10.63 -9.56 8.97
N ILE A 91 9.57 -9.70 8.18
CA ILE A 91 9.19 -8.76 7.12
C ILE A 91 8.77 -7.42 7.73
N ARG A 92 7.87 -7.42 8.72
CA ARG A 92 7.43 -6.20 9.42
C ARG A 92 8.60 -5.44 10.03
N SER A 93 9.53 -6.14 10.68
CA SER A 93 10.74 -5.50 11.22
C SER A 93 11.61 -4.79 10.16
N ARG A 94 11.53 -5.26 8.90
CA ARG A 94 12.28 -4.71 7.77
C ARG A 94 11.52 -3.63 7.01
N ILE A 95 10.18 -3.67 7.02
CA ILE A 95 9.28 -2.80 6.26
C ILE A 95 8.76 -1.62 7.10
N ASP A 96 8.45 -1.83 8.39
CA ASP A 96 7.86 -0.80 9.27
C ASP A 96 8.88 0.26 9.75
N GLY A 97 10.01 0.40 9.04
CA GLY A 97 11.09 1.31 9.39
C GLY A 97 11.82 1.86 8.17
N LYS A 98 13.10 2.18 8.34
CA LYS A 98 13.96 2.65 7.24
C LYS A 98 14.28 1.50 6.29
N VAL A 99 13.40 1.25 5.32
CA VAL A 99 13.57 0.16 4.33
C VAL A 99 14.89 0.33 3.58
N TRP A 100 15.28 1.57 3.30
CA TRP A 100 16.55 1.90 2.67
C TRP A 100 17.22 3.09 3.36
N GLN A 101 18.55 3.11 3.32
CA GLN A 101 19.33 4.32 3.58
C GLN A 101 19.28 5.17 2.31
N LEU A 102 18.40 6.16 2.31
CA LEU A 102 18.25 7.07 1.18
C LEU A 102 19.43 8.05 1.19
N PRO A 103 20.22 8.14 0.09
CA PRO A 103 21.24 9.16 -0.04
C PRO A 103 20.63 10.56 -0.01
N ALA A 104 21.40 11.54 0.46
CA ALA A 104 20.98 12.93 0.41
C ALA A 104 21.05 13.45 -1.04
N ALA A 105 19.92 13.95 -1.55
CA ALA A 105 19.83 14.58 -2.86
C ALA A 105 20.35 16.03 -2.79
N VAL A 106 21.27 16.39 -3.68
CA VAL A 106 21.85 17.73 -3.77
C VAL A 106 21.27 18.44 -4.99
N TYR A 107 20.45 19.45 -4.72
CA TYR A 107 19.83 20.29 -5.73
C TYR A 107 20.66 21.54 -6.00
N GLY A 108 20.51 22.09 -7.20
CA GLY A 108 21.07 23.38 -7.57
C GLY A 108 20.27 24.56 -7.00
N ARG A 109 20.60 25.76 -7.48
CA ARG A 109 19.89 26.99 -7.10
C ARG A 109 18.42 26.94 -7.52
N MET A 110 17.54 27.39 -6.63
CA MET A 110 16.17 27.76 -6.97
C MET A 110 16.20 29.15 -7.59
N VAL A 111 15.51 29.32 -8.73
CA VAL A 111 15.42 30.62 -9.40
C VAL A 111 14.00 31.14 -9.23
N ASN A 112 13.88 32.33 -8.67
CA ASN A 112 12.63 33.06 -8.62
C ASN A 112 12.63 34.04 -9.79
N LEU A 113 11.59 33.96 -10.61
CA LEU A 113 11.33 34.87 -11.71
C LEU A 113 10.30 35.87 -11.25
N GLU A 114 10.56 37.14 -11.48
CA GLU A 114 9.67 38.23 -11.10
C GLU A 114 9.34 39.05 -12.36
N PRO A 115 8.14 39.64 -12.44
CA PRO A 115 7.88 40.68 -13.42
C PRO A 115 8.95 41.79 -13.33
N ASP A 116 9.26 42.39 -14.47
CA ASP A 116 10.28 43.44 -14.66
C ASP A 116 11.74 42.99 -14.40
N MET A 117 11.99 41.70 -14.21
CA MET A 117 13.35 41.16 -14.11
C MET A 117 14.11 41.32 -15.43
N THR A 118 15.34 41.84 -15.38
CA THR A 118 16.24 41.97 -16.53
C THR A 118 16.78 40.60 -16.96
N ILE A 119 15.96 39.84 -17.68
CA ILE A 119 16.33 38.56 -18.28
C ILE A 119 15.74 38.49 -19.69
N SER A 120 16.61 38.26 -20.67
CA SER A 120 16.19 38.13 -22.06
C SER A 120 15.54 36.76 -22.31
N LYS A 121 14.73 36.67 -23.35
CA LYS A 121 14.13 35.41 -23.80
C LYS A 121 15.17 34.32 -24.03
N ASN A 122 16.29 34.67 -24.67
CA ASN A 122 17.36 33.72 -25.00
C ASN A 122 18.09 33.20 -23.76
N GLU A 123 18.28 34.04 -22.74
CA GLU A 123 18.81 33.62 -21.45
C GLU A 123 17.83 32.70 -20.71
N MET A 124 16.53 33.00 -20.77
CA MET A 124 15.52 32.13 -20.19
C MET A 124 15.50 30.74 -20.85
N VAL A 125 15.64 30.66 -22.19
CA VAL A 125 15.77 29.37 -22.88
C VAL A 125 16.98 28.59 -22.38
N LYS A 126 18.15 29.23 -22.30
CA LYS A 126 19.37 28.59 -21.76
C LYS A 126 19.19 28.13 -20.31
N LEU A 127 18.50 28.91 -19.48
CA LEU A 127 18.21 28.57 -18.09
C LEU A 127 17.30 27.34 -18.00
N LEU A 128 16.25 27.28 -18.83
CA LEU A 128 15.33 26.14 -18.91
C LEU A 128 16.07 24.87 -19.37
N GLU A 129 16.87 24.95 -20.43
CA GLU A 129 17.69 23.83 -20.89
C GLU A 129 18.68 23.34 -19.81
N ALA A 130 19.34 24.28 -19.11
CA ALA A 130 20.25 23.95 -18.01
C ALA A 130 19.55 23.23 -16.85
N THR A 131 18.28 23.56 -16.60
CA THR A 131 17.41 22.93 -15.60
C THR A 131 16.68 21.67 -16.12
N GLN A 132 17.14 21.12 -17.24
CA GLN A 132 16.65 19.89 -17.87
C GLN A 132 15.25 20.02 -18.48
N TYR A 133 14.75 21.21 -18.75
CA TYR A 133 13.53 21.38 -19.54
C TYR A 133 13.81 21.08 -21.02
N ARG A 134 12.78 20.60 -21.74
CA ARG A 134 12.88 20.28 -23.16
C ARG A 134 12.04 21.24 -24.00
N GLN A 135 12.66 21.80 -25.04
CA GLN A 135 11.94 22.57 -26.05
C GLN A 135 11.14 21.63 -26.95
N VAL A 136 9.85 21.90 -27.10
CA VAL A 136 8.93 21.12 -27.95
C VAL A 136 8.04 22.05 -28.78
N SER A 137 7.39 21.52 -29.81
CA SER A 137 6.41 22.26 -30.62
C SER A 137 5.02 22.28 -29.97
N LYS A 138 4.64 21.20 -29.28
CA LYS A 138 3.41 21.08 -28.49
C LYS A 138 3.74 20.49 -27.12
N MET A 139 3.43 21.20 -26.04
CA MET A 139 3.66 20.72 -24.69
C MET A 139 2.60 19.71 -24.30
N THR A 140 3.02 18.57 -23.76
CA THR A 140 2.13 17.52 -23.26
C THR A 140 2.52 17.03 -21.88
N ARG A 141 3.78 17.19 -21.47
CA ARG A 141 4.31 16.67 -20.21
C ARG A 141 4.94 17.79 -19.37
N PRO A 142 5.01 17.62 -18.03
CA PRO A 142 5.79 18.51 -17.19
C PRO A 142 7.28 18.51 -17.56
N GLY A 143 7.92 19.67 -17.47
CA GLY A 143 9.31 19.84 -17.89
C GLY A 143 9.48 20.15 -19.38
N GLU A 144 8.41 20.58 -20.05
CA GLU A 144 8.42 20.96 -21.47
C GLU A 144 8.10 22.45 -21.61
N PHE A 145 8.69 23.08 -22.64
CA PHE A 145 8.41 24.47 -22.98
C PHE A 145 8.34 24.67 -24.50
N THR A 146 7.59 25.68 -24.92
CA THR A 146 7.54 26.15 -26.31
C THR A 146 8.00 27.60 -26.36
N VAL A 147 8.70 27.94 -27.43
CA VAL A 147 9.20 29.29 -27.68
C VAL A 147 8.36 29.93 -28.77
N GLN A 148 7.85 31.13 -28.48
CA GLN A 148 7.05 31.95 -29.41
C GLN A 148 7.85 33.22 -29.76
N ALA A 149 7.24 34.15 -30.49
CA ALA A 149 7.90 35.38 -30.92
C ALA A 149 8.41 36.19 -29.71
N ASN A 150 7.53 36.55 -28.77
CA ASN A 150 7.85 37.36 -27.58
C ASN A 150 7.53 36.65 -26.26
N SER A 151 7.23 35.36 -26.29
CA SER A 151 6.81 34.62 -25.11
C SER A 151 7.39 33.21 -25.08
N ILE A 152 7.51 32.67 -23.88
CA ILE A 152 7.82 31.27 -23.62
C ILE A 152 6.66 30.70 -22.84
N GLU A 153 6.04 29.64 -23.33
CA GLU A 153 5.12 28.85 -22.52
C GLU A 153 5.86 27.65 -21.96
N MET A 154 5.59 27.31 -20.70
CA MET A 154 6.18 26.15 -20.06
C MET A 154 5.18 25.44 -19.17
N ILE A 155 5.38 24.13 -19.00
CA ILE A 155 4.73 23.35 -17.96
C ILE A 155 5.79 23.04 -16.91
N ARG A 156 5.76 23.76 -15.80
CA ARG A 156 6.67 23.52 -14.69
C ARG A 156 6.40 22.17 -14.05
N ARG A 157 7.46 21.47 -13.68
CA ARG A 157 7.37 20.21 -12.95
C ARG A 157 6.77 20.41 -11.57
N PRO A 158 6.03 19.41 -11.05
CA PRO A 158 5.69 19.36 -9.64
C PRO A 158 6.97 19.23 -8.82
N PHE A 159 7.09 20.03 -7.77
CA PHE A 159 8.26 20.03 -6.91
C PHE A 159 7.87 20.36 -5.47
N ASP A 160 8.45 19.62 -4.53
CA ASP A 160 8.28 19.84 -3.11
C ASP A 160 9.28 20.92 -2.65
N PHE A 161 8.91 22.21 -2.79
CA PHE A 161 9.75 23.29 -2.28
C PHE A 161 9.79 23.27 -0.75
N PRO A 162 10.87 23.77 -0.12
CA PRO A 162 10.98 23.81 1.34
C PRO A 162 9.82 24.57 2.02
N ASP A 163 9.32 25.62 1.38
CA ASP A 163 8.26 26.48 1.94
C ASP A 163 6.85 25.96 1.65
N SER A 164 6.66 25.31 0.50
CA SER A 164 5.36 24.82 0.05
C SER A 164 5.49 23.76 -1.04
N LYS A 165 4.63 22.75 -1.00
CA LYS A 165 4.54 21.77 -2.10
C LYS A 165 3.77 22.38 -3.25
N GLU A 166 4.37 22.40 -4.43
CA GLU A 166 3.69 22.95 -5.61
C GLU A 166 3.54 21.88 -6.68
N GLY A 167 2.33 21.81 -7.25
CA GLY A 167 2.01 20.94 -8.36
C GLY A 167 2.60 21.42 -9.69
N GLN A 168 2.19 20.73 -10.76
CA GLN A 168 2.44 21.22 -12.11
C GLN A 168 1.77 22.58 -12.31
N VAL A 169 2.45 23.49 -12.99
CA VAL A 169 1.90 24.82 -13.31
C VAL A 169 2.22 25.14 -14.75
N ARG A 170 1.18 25.44 -15.54
CA ARG A 170 1.37 25.95 -16.89
C ARG A 170 1.46 27.47 -16.86
N ALA A 171 2.62 27.99 -17.18
CA ALA A 171 2.89 29.43 -17.16
C ALA A 171 3.29 29.93 -18.55
N ARG A 172 2.90 31.17 -18.84
CA ARG A 172 3.40 31.94 -19.98
C ARG A 172 4.24 33.09 -19.46
N LEU A 173 5.49 33.13 -19.90
CA LEU A 173 6.42 34.22 -19.67
C LEU A 173 6.42 35.11 -20.90
N THR A 174 6.07 36.38 -20.75
CA THR A 174 6.08 37.36 -21.84
C THR A 174 7.26 38.29 -21.64
N PHE A 175 8.05 38.48 -22.69
CA PHE A 175 9.25 39.30 -22.70
C PHE A 175 8.99 40.57 -23.51
N ASP A 176 9.54 41.68 -23.04
CA ASP A 176 9.59 42.93 -23.77
C ASP A 176 11.05 43.38 -23.89
N GLY A 177 11.64 43.17 -25.07
CA GLY A 177 13.08 43.34 -25.29
C GLY A 177 13.91 42.43 -24.37
N ASP A 178 14.65 43.06 -23.44
CA ASP A 178 15.63 42.41 -22.56
C ASP A 178 15.12 42.19 -21.11
N HIS A 179 13.82 42.33 -20.87
CA HIS A 179 13.22 42.05 -19.56
C HIS A 179 11.97 41.17 -19.65
N LEU A 180 11.67 40.52 -18.52
CA LEU A 180 10.49 39.69 -18.33
C LEU A 180 9.32 40.57 -17.91
N ALA A 181 8.45 40.94 -18.85
CA ALA A 181 7.33 41.84 -18.57
C ALA A 181 6.27 41.20 -17.68
N THR A 182 5.80 40.00 -18.01
CA THR A 182 4.72 39.36 -17.24
C THR A 182 4.86 37.84 -17.17
N ILE A 183 4.33 37.28 -16.08
CA ILE A 183 4.22 35.84 -15.87
C ILE A 183 2.75 35.54 -15.62
N VAL A 184 2.11 34.79 -16.52
CA VAL A 184 0.68 34.49 -16.46
C VAL A 184 0.47 33.00 -16.26
N ASN A 185 -0.38 32.63 -15.31
CA ASN A 185 -0.88 31.27 -15.17
C ASN A 185 -1.91 30.99 -16.27
N MET A 186 -1.66 29.97 -17.09
CA MET A 186 -2.52 29.61 -18.22
C MET A 186 -3.82 28.90 -17.82
N GLU A 187 -3.94 28.42 -16.58
CA GLU A 187 -5.15 27.74 -16.10
C GLU A 187 -6.24 28.73 -15.69
N ASN A 188 -5.86 29.86 -15.08
CA ASN A 188 -6.79 30.86 -14.55
C ASN A 188 -6.58 32.27 -15.10
N ASN A 189 -5.62 32.45 -16.02
CA ASN A 189 -5.23 33.73 -16.62
C ASN A 189 -4.85 34.83 -15.62
N ARG A 190 -4.38 34.46 -14.43
CA ARG A 190 -3.90 35.41 -13.42
C ARG A 190 -2.40 35.63 -13.55
N GLN A 191 -1.96 36.85 -13.27
CA GLN A 191 -0.53 37.17 -13.20
C GLN A 191 0.06 36.69 -11.87
N PHE A 192 1.28 36.15 -11.95
CA PHE A 192 2.09 35.82 -10.79
C PHE A 192 2.95 37.04 -10.40
N GLY A 193 2.98 37.37 -9.10
CA GLY A 193 3.93 38.35 -8.57
C GLY A 193 5.36 37.81 -8.54
N PHE A 194 5.53 36.50 -8.39
CA PHE A 194 6.78 35.79 -8.57
C PHE A 194 6.48 34.34 -8.99
N PHE A 195 7.43 33.71 -9.66
CA PHE A 195 7.32 32.33 -10.14
C PHE A 195 8.61 31.57 -9.88
N ARG A 196 8.51 30.48 -9.12
CA ARG A 196 9.67 29.66 -8.76
C ARG A 196 9.90 28.58 -9.79
N LEU A 197 11.14 28.46 -10.26
CA LEU A 197 11.62 27.36 -11.08
C LEU A 197 12.13 26.22 -10.18
N ASP A 198 11.79 24.98 -10.54
CA ASP A 198 12.30 23.79 -9.86
C ASP A 198 13.82 23.70 -10.00
N PRO A 199 14.55 23.40 -8.91
CA PRO A 199 15.98 23.27 -8.96
C PRO A 199 16.37 21.93 -9.61
N ARG A 200 17.42 21.94 -10.40
CA ARG A 200 17.97 20.72 -10.99
C ARG A 200 18.64 19.86 -9.92
N LEU A 201 18.39 18.55 -9.95
CA LEU A 201 19.18 17.57 -9.20
C LEU A 201 20.59 17.49 -9.80
N ILE A 202 21.60 17.87 -9.02
CA ILE A 202 23.01 17.86 -9.45
C ILE A 202 23.59 16.47 -9.21
N THR A 203 23.47 15.98 -7.98
CA THR A 203 24.07 14.72 -7.57
C THR A 203 23.39 14.16 -6.31
N MET A 204 23.72 12.92 -5.96
CA MET A 204 23.37 12.31 -4.69
C MET A 204 24.65 12.03 -3.91
N ILE A 205 24.64 12.35 -2.61
CA ILE A 205 25.77 12.01 -1.74
C ILE A 205 25.81 10.49 -1.59
N SER A 206 26.98 9.90 -1.83
CA SER A 206 27.14 8.45 -1.82
C SER A 206 26.69 7.85 -0.48
N SER A 207 25.86 6.81 -0.56
CA SER A 207 25.42 6.07 0.62
C SER A 207 26.47 5.02 0.99
N PRO A 208 26.68 4.72 2.29
CA PRO A 208 27.69 3.76 2.75
C PRO A 208 27.53 2.34 2.18
N ASN A 209 26.30 1.97 1.81
CA ASN A 209 25.96 0.67 1.22
C ASN A 209 26.25 0.58 -0.29
N GLY A 210 26.73 1.65 -0.93
CA GLY A 210 27.01 1.68 -2.38
C GLY A 210 25.75 1.67 -3.27
N GLU A 211 24.55 1.67 -2.69
CA GLU A 211 23.30 1.71 -3.43
C GLU A 211 22.75 3.14 -3.47
N GLN A 212 22.46 3.65 -4.67
CA GLN A 212 21.86 4.97 -4.84
C GLN A 212 20.39 4.84 -5.23
N ARG A 213 19.50 5.38 -4.40
CA ARG A 213 18.05 5.35 -4.64
C ARG A 213 17.45 6.74 -4.40
N LEU A 214 16.60 7.19 -5.33
CA LEU A 214 15.72 8.34 -5.11
C LEU A 214 14.31 7.81 -4.88
N PHE A 215 13.73 8.14 -3.73
CA PHE A 215 12.38 7.70 -3.41
C PHE A 215 11.35 8.50 -4.21
N CYS A 216 10.52 7.79 -4.97
CA CYS A 216 9.35 8.34 -5.64
C CYS A 216 8.12 7.59 -5.13
N ALA A 217 7.08 8.31 -4.69
CA ALA A 217 5.83 7.68 -4.28
C ALA A 217 5.11 7.05 -5.49
N ALA A 218 4.33 5.98 -5.25
CA ALA A 218 3.67 5.21 -6.30
C ALA A 218 2.82 6.06 -7.26
N GLN A 219 2.18 7.11 -6.75
CA GLN A 219 1.35 8.04 -7.55
C GLN A 219 2.12 8.80 -8.64
N TRP A 220 3.44 8.84 -8.58
CA TRP A 220 4.28 9.55 -9.54
C TRP A 220 4.74 8.68 -10.72
N PHE A 221 4.40 7.39 -10.72
CA PHE A 221 4.68 6.49 -11.83
C PHE A 221 3.46 6.44 -12.79
N PRO A 222 3.68 6.65 -14.10
CA PRO A 222 2.61 6.64 -15.11
C PRO A 222 2.08 5.24 -15.42
#